data_AF-A0A835YPB2-F1
#
_entry.id   AF-A0A835YPB2-F1
#
_cell.length_a   1.000
_cell.length_b   1.000
_cell.length_c   1.000
_cell.angle_alpha   90.00
_cell.angle_beta   90.00
_cell.angle_gamma   90.00
#
_symmetry.space_group_name_H-M   'P 1'
#
loop_
_entity.id
_entity.type
_entity.pdbx_description
1 polymer ?
#
loop_
_entity_poly.entity_id
_entity_poly.type
_entity_poly.pdbx_seq_one_letter_code
_entity_poly.pdbx_strand_id
1 'polypeptide(L)'
;MLHVPSRGWSASALVDAARDLGLSPATSGLLPRGEGDLVEHFMVACNTRCVEELLARKEELMALPLEERVAVALQLRLEMLAPLIDTWPQALAVASRPSNAAHSLRLLYGLVDDVWAALGDDSTDASWYSKRALLAGAYTATSLYMLTDYSPGFRDTWDALRRRVAEGLALDASIARAVRSASSMASAAADDAAHASTSASGTAPPPPPGPAAAEAAAEADAAAAQAAAAEQGATPMGQDAGAAGAGKTDGDVGRATGQV
;
A
#
# COMPACT_ATOMS: atom_id res chain seq x y z
N MET A 1 -20.10 5.11 -10.73
CA MET A 1 -19.96 3.74 -10.19
C MET A 1 -20.72 2.67 -10.99
N LEU A 2 -21.99 2.88 -11.37
CA LEU A 2 -22.82 1.87 -12.05
C LEU A 2 -22.18 1.24 -13.31
N HIS A 3 -21.43 2.03 -14.09
CA HIS A 3 -20.80 1.57 -15.32
C HIS A 3 -19.42 0.92 -15.13
N VAL A 4 -18.85 0.95 -13.92
CA VAL A 4 -17.50 0.39 -13.68
C VAL A 4 -17.42 -1.12 -13.95
N PRO A 5 -18.39 -1.97 -13.53
CA PRO A 5 -18.33 -3.40 -13.83
C PRO A 5 -18.26 -3.73 -15.33
N SER A 6 -18.91 -2.93 -16.19
CA SER A 6 -19.00 -3.18 -17.63
C SER A 6 -17.97 -2.40 -18.47
N ARG A 7 -17.58 -1.19 -18.03
CA ARG A 7 -16.67 -0.28 -18.75
C ARG A 7 -15.29 -0.16 -18.09
N GLY A 8 -15.12 -0.74 -16.91
CA GLY A 8 -13.93 -0.58 -16.09
C GLY A 8 -13.77 0.83 -15.51
N TRP A 9 -12.58 1.08 -14.95
CA TRP A 9 -12.17 2.38 -14.41
C TRP A 9 -11.68 3.28 -15.55
N SER A 10 -12.62 3.77 -16.37
CA SER A 10 -12.33 4.42 -17.66
C SER A 10 -13.11 5.72 -17.88
N ALA A 11 -12.60 6.57 -18.78
CA ALA A 11 -13.32 7.74 -19.28
C ALA A 11 -14.69 7.37 -19.89
N SER A 12 -14.82 6.20 -20.53
CA SER A 12 -16.10 5.72 -21.07
C SER A 12 -17.15 5.50 -19.97
N ALA A 13 -16.74 4.99 -18.80
CA ALA A 13 -17.64 4.85 -17.65
C ALA A 13 -18.18 6.20 -17.17
N LEU A 14 -17.34 7.24 -17.19
CA LEU A 14 -17.72 8.61 -16.83
C LEU A 14 -18.66 9.24 -17.85
N VAL A 15 -18.38 9.03 -19.15
CA VAL A 15 -19.23 9.52 -20.24
C VAL A 15 -20.62 8.87 -20.20
N ASP A 16 -20.69 7.56 -19.98
CA ASP A 16 -21.98 6.87 -19.86
C ASP A 16 -22.74 7.32 -18.61
N ALA A 17 -22.05 7.56 -17.49
CA ALA A 17 -22.68 8.14 -16.29
C ALA A 17 -23.23 9.55 -16.54
N ALA A 18 -22.52 10.40 -17.31
CA ALA A 18 -23.02 11.73 -17.68
C ALA A 18 -24.30 11.63 -18.52
N ARG A 19 -24.35 10.69 -19.48
CA ARG A 19 -25.53 10.46 -20.33
C ARG A 19 -26.76 10.03 -19.50
N ASP A 20 -26.58 9.11 -18.56
CA ASP A 20 -27.66 8.64 -17.69
C ASP A 20 -28.24 9.76 -16.82
N LEU A 21 -27.42 10.74 -16.44
CA LEU A 21 -27.84 11.91 -15.68
C LEU A 21 -28.42 13.03 -16.57
N GLY A 22 -28.56 12.81 -17.88
CA GLY A 22 -29.03 13.82 -18.83
C GLY A 22 -28.04 14.96 -19.07
N LEU A 23 -26.76 14.76 -18.73
CA LEU A 23 -25.69 15.74 -18.91
C LEU A 23 -24.97 15.52 -20.24
N SER A 24 -24.27 16.55 -20.73
CA SER A 24 -23.41 16.44 -21.91
C SER A 24 -22.23 15.50 -21.61
N PRO A 25 -21.82 14.63 -22.55
CA PRO A 25 -20.58 13.85 -22.43
C PRO A 25 -19.35 14.70 -22.08
N ALA A 26 -19.32 15.97 -22.52
CA ALA A 26 -18.22 16.90 -22.21
C ALA A 26 -18.08 17.17 -20.70
N THR A 27 -19.13 16.94 -19.90
CA THR A 27 -19.11 17.08 -18.44
C THR A 27 -18.07 16.17 -17.78
N SER A 28 -17.72 15.03 -18.38
CA SER A 28 -16.65 14.18 -17.84
C SER A 28 -15.29 14.89 -17.81
N GLY A 29 -15.09 15.90 -18.66
CA GLY A 29 -13.89 16.74 -18.67
C GLY A 29 -13.79 17.73 -17.51
N LEU A 30 -14.83 17.85 -16.67
CA LEU A 30 -14.76 18.65 -15.44
C LEU A 30 -13.97 17.96 -14.32
N LEU A 31 -13.69 16.66 -14.46
CA LEU A 31 -12.88 15.88 -13.52
C LEU A 31 -11.38 16.08 -13.85
N PRO A 32 -10.61 16.83 -13.05
CA PRO A 32 -9.24 17.21 -13.41
C PRO A 32 -8.30 16.04 -13.65
N ARG A 33 -8.53 14.88 -13.00
CA ARG A 33 -7.73 13.66 -13.16
C ARG A 33 -8.48 12.53 -13.84
N GLY A 34 -9.67 12.80 -14.39
CA GLY A 34 -10.47 11.82 -15.12
C GLY A 34 -10.73 10.56 -14.32
N GLU A 35 -10.18 9.42 -14.76
CA GLU A 35 -10.34 8.14 -14.06
C GLU A 35 -9.76 8.16 -12.63
N GLY A 36 -8.74 9.00 -12.37
CA GLY A 36 -8.17 9.15 -11.04
C GLY A 36 -9.19 9.64 -10.03
N ASP A 37 -10.01 10.63 -10.40
CA ASP A 37 -11.07 11.15 -9.54
C ASP A 37 -12.19 10.11 -9.32
N LEU A 38 -12.43 9.24 -10.30
CA LEU A 38 -13.38 8.14 -10.17
C LEU A 38 -12.91 7.09 -9.15
N VAL A 39 -11.65 6.66 -9.23
CA VAL A 39 -11.05 5.72 -8.28
C VAL A 39 -11.04 6.31 -6.87
N GLU A 40 -10.62 7.57 -6.75
CA GLU A 40 -10.62 8.30 -5.49
C GLU A 40 -12.01 8.40 -4.87
N HIS A 41 -13.02 8.78 -5.66
CA HIS A 41 -14.39 8.86 -5.18
C HIS A 41 -14.86 7.53 -4.57
N PHE A 42 -14.55 6.41 -5.22
CA PHE A 42 -14.87 5.09 -4.67
C PHE A 42 -14.08 4.77 -3.39
N MET A 43 -12.79 5.06 -3.37
CA MET A 43 -11.93 4.82 -2.21
C MET A 43 -12.38 5.63 -1.00
N VAL A 44 -12.70 6.92 -1.18
CA VAL A 44 -13.26 7.79 -0.15
C VAL A 44 -14.57 7.21 0.38
N ALA A 45 -15.50 6.83 -0.50
CA ALA A 45 -16.78 6.25 -0.09
C ALA A 45 -16.59 4.96 0.73
N CYS A 46 -15.67 4.08 0.33
CA CYS A 46 -15.37 2.86 1.07
C CYS A 46 -14.69 3.15 2.42
N ASN A 47 -13.77 4.12 2.47
CA ASN A 47 -13.12 4.51 3.73
C ASN A 47 -14.13 5.09 4.71
N THR A 48 -14.98 6.02 4.26
CA THR A 48 -16.06 6.60 5.09
C THR A 48 -16.98 5.51 5.63
N ARG A 49 -17.48 4.64 4.75
CA ARG A 49 -18.35 3.53 5.17
C ARG A 49 -17.65 2.58 6.14
N CYS A 50 -16.36 2.30 5.94
CA CYS A 50 -15.58 1.45 6.83
C CYS A 50 -15.58 2.02 8.25
N VAL A 51 -15.26 3.31 8.39
CA VAL A 51 -15.22 3.99 9.69
C VAL A 51 -16.60 4.03 10.34
N GLU A 52 -17.65 4.31 9.57
CA GLU A 52 -19.03 4.30 10.07
C GLU A 52 -19.41 2.93 10.67
N GLU A 53 -19.11 1.84 9.97
CA GLU A 53 -19.38 0.47 10.42
C GLU A 53 -18.53 0.10 11.65
N LEU A 54 -17.26 0.52 11.70
CA LEU A 54 -16.40 0.29 12.87
C LEU A 54 -16.91 1.02 14.11
N LEU A 55 -17.37 2.27 13.95
CA LEU A 55 -17.95 3.04 15.05
C LEU A 55 -19.28 2.45 15.51
N ALA A 56 -20.12 1.99 14.58
CA ALA A 56 -21.38 1.33 14.89
C ALA A 56 -21.17 0.01 15.68
N ARG A 57 -20.08 -0.70 15.42
CA ARG A 57 -19.71 -1.97 16.09
C ARG A 57 -18.69 -1.80 17.21
N LYS A 58 -18.46 -0.57 17.69
CA LYS A 58 -17.37 -0.28 18.63
C LYS A 58 -17.39 -1.15 19.87
N GLU A 59 -18.54 -1.33 20.51
CA GLU A 59 -18.66 -2.12 21.75
C GLU A 59 -18.32 -3.60 21.53
N GLU A 60 -18.83 -4.18 20.45
CA GLU A 60 -18.53 -5.56 20.03
C GLU A 60 -17.03 -5.72 19.75
N LEU A 61 -16.46 -4.81 18.98
CA LEU A 61 -15.05 -4.84 18.64
C LEU A 61 -14.19 -4.74 19.90
N MET A 62 -14.46 -3.79 20.81
CA MET A 62 -13.66 -3.61 22.03
C MET A 62 -13.66 -4.82 22.97
N ALA A 63 -14.61 -5.76 22.83
CA ALA A 63 -14.60 -7.02 23.57
C ALA A 63 -13.61 -8.06 23.00
N LEU A 64 -13.14 -7.88 21.76
CA LEU A 64 -12.23 -8.80 21.08
C LEU A 64 -10.75 -8.48 21.38
N PRO A 65 -9.85 -9.48 21.31
CA PRO A 65 -8.41 -9.25 21.31
C PRO A 65 -7.98 -8.28 20.21
N LEU A 66 -6.91 -7.51 20.42
CA LEU A 66 -6.44 -6.49 19.47
C LEU A 66 -6.19 -7.05 18.07
N GLU A 67 -5.59 -8.23 17.97
CA GLU A 67 -5.31 -8.91 16.70
C GLU A 67 -6.60 -9.17 15.90
N GLU A 68 -7.63 -9.68 16.57
CA GLU A 68 -8.91 -9.98 15.96
C GLU A 68 -9.66 -8.70 15.57
N ARG A 69 -9.64 -7.67 16.43
CA ARG A 69 -10.18 -6.34 16.11
C ARG A 69 -9.59 -5.76 14.83
N VAL A 70 -8.26 -5.79 14.71
CA VAL A 70 -7.55 -5.26 13.54
C VAL A 70 -7.87 -6.08 12.30
N ALA A 71 -7.89 -7.41 12.40
CA ALA A 71 -8.27 -8.29 11.30
C ALA A 71 -9.69 -8.04 10.81
N VAL A 72 -10.67 -7.92 11.72
CA VAL A 72 -12.07 -7.59 11.38
C VAL A 72 -12.17 -6.24 10.68
N ALA A 73 -11.44 -5.22 11.15
CA ALA A 73 -11.48 -3.90 10.53
C ALA A 73 -10.93 -3.90 9.10
N LEU A 74 -9.80 -4.57 8.88
CA LEU A 74 -9.22 -4.69 7.55
C LEU A 74 -10.08 -5.55 6.62
N GLN A 75 -10.65 -6.64 7.13
CA GLN A 75 -11.57 -7.49 6.37
C GLN A 75 -12.79 -6.69 5.92
N LEU A 76 -13.44 -5.97 6.84
CA LEU A 76 -14.61 -5.14 6.52
C LEU A 76 -14.31 -4.13 5.42
N ARG A 77 -13.13 -3.52 5.44
CA ARG A 77 -12.71 -2.61 4.36
C ARG A 77 -12.49 -3.32 3.03
N LEU A 78 -11.84 -4.49 3.04
CA LEU A 78 -11.52 -5.26 1.84
C LEU A 78 -12.76 -5.89 1.19
N GLU A 79 -13.75 -6.30 1.98
CA GLU A 79 -15.03 -6.82 1.48
C GLU A 79 -15.75 -5.80 0.59
N MET A 80 -15.54 -4.51 0.78
CA MET A 80 -16.10 -3.46 -0.09
C MET A 80 -15.53 -3.50 -1.52
N LEU A 81 -14.37 -4.14 -1.71
CA LEU A 81 -13.75 -4.34 -3.02
C LEU A 81 -14.32 -5.57 -3.75
N ALA A 82 -14.88 -6.54 -3.01
CA ALA A 82 -15.35 -7.82 -3.57
C ALA A 82 -16.27 -7.68 -4.79
N PRO A 83 -17.27 -6.76 -4.83
CA PRO A 83 -18.13 -6.59 -5.99
C PRO A 83 -17.43 -6.08 -7.26
N LEU A 84 -16.22 -5.51 -7.11
CA LEU A 84 -15.45 -4.89 -8.19
C LEU A 84 -14.08 -5.54 -8.37
N ILE A 85 -13.83 -6.70 -7.74
CA ILE A 85 -12.50 -7.32 -7.65
C ILE A 85 -11.90 -7.58 -9.05
N ASP A 86 -12.73 -8.00 -10.02
CA ASP A 86 -12.31 -8.31 -11.39
C ASP A 86 -11.76 -7.07 -12.12
N THR A 87 -12.25 -5.89 -11.76
CA THR A 87 -11.81 -4.61 -12.33
C THR A 87 -10.80 -3.89 -11.45
N TRP A 88 -10.59 -4.36 -10.23
CA TRP A 88 -9.73 -3.70 -9.24
C TRP A 88 -8.26 -3.57 -9.67
N PRO A 89 -7.64 -4.51 -10.42
CA PRO A 89 -6.30 -4.32 -10.96
C PRO A 89 -6.17 -3.07 -11.85
N GLN A 90 -7.22 -2.74 -12.62
CA GLN A 90 -7.24 -1.51 -13.42
C GLN A 90 -7.33 -0.26 -12.54
N ALA A 91 -8.10 -0.30 -11.46
CA ALA A 91 -8.18 0.80 -10.49
C ALA A 91 -6.81 1.08 -9.86
N LEU A 92 -6.11 0.02 -9.45
CA LEU A 92 -4.75 0.11 -8.90
C LEU A 92 -3.79 0.72 -9.93
N ALA A 93 -3.85 0.28 -11.19
CA ALA A 93 -3.03 0.85 -12.26
C ALA A 93 -3.30 2.36 -12.46
N VAL A 94 -4.56 2.80 -12.35
CA VAL A 94 -4.92 4.24 -12.39
C VAL A 94 -4.39 4.97 -11.15
N ALA A 95 -4.54 4.39 -9.96
CA ALA A 95 -4.09 4.97 -8.70
C ALA A 95 -2.56 5.13 -8.62
N SER A 96 -1.82 4.17 -9.19
CA SER A 96 -0.34 4.16 -9.21
C SER A 96 0.28 5.11 -10.23
N ARG A 97 -0.50 5.77 -11.10
CA ARG A 97 0.04 6.78 -12.03
C ARG A 97 0.68 7.92 -11.23
N PRO A 98 1.80 8.52 -11.69
CA PRO A 98 2.47 9.59 -10.95
C PRO A 98 1.55 10.77 -10.57
N SER A 99 0.59 11.12 -11.42
CA SER A 99 -0.40 12.18 -11.17
C SER A 99 -1.40 11.84 -10.05
N ASN A 100 -1.56 10.57 -9.71
CA ASN A 100 -2.56 10.05 -8.77
C ASN A 100 -1.92 9.44 -7.50
N ALA A 101 -0.66 9.01 -7.58
CA ALA A 101 0.01 8.22 -6.54
C ALA A 101 0.02 8.94 -5.18
N ALA A 102 0.41 10.22 -5.15
CA ALA A 102 0.43 11.01 -3.92
C ALA A 102 -0.95 11.15 -3.27
N HIS A 103 -2.02 11.25 -4.07
CA HIS A 103 -3.37 11.27 -3.52
C HIS A 103 -3.79 9.89 -2.99
N SER A 104 -3.53 8.84 -3.77
CA SER A 104 -3.87 7.46 -3.39
C SER A 104 -3.17 7.04 -2.08
N LEU A 105 -1.91 7.44 -1.89
CA LEU A 105 -1.19 7.24 -0.64
C LEU A 105 -1.82 8.01 0.53
N ARG A 106 -2.24 9.27 0.33
CA ARG A 106 -2.96 10.02 1.38
C ARG A 106 -4.25 9.33 1.80
N LEU A 107 -5.00 8.75 0.87
CA LEU A 107 -6.21 7.97 1.20
C LEU A 107 -5.90 6.71 2.00
N LEU A 108 -4.78 6.04 1.70
CA LEU A 108 -4.33 4.87 2.45
C LEU A 108 -3.92 5.25 3.88
N TYR A 109 -3.10 6.31 4.04
CA TYR A 109 -2.70 6.78 5.36
C TYR A 109 -3.89 7.28 6.18
N GLY A 110 -4.81 8.03 5.56
CA GLY A 110 -6.05 8.47 6.22
C GLY A 110 -6.91 7.29 6.68
N LEU A 111 -7.09 6.26 5.84
CA LEU A 111 -7.78 5.03 6.26
C LEU A 111 -7.11 4.38 7.47
N VAL A 112 -5.78 4.30 7.45
CA VAL A 112 -5.01 3.67 8.53
C VAL A 112 -5.17 4.46 9.83
N ASP A 113 -5.11 5.79 9.77
CA ASP A 113 -5.36 6.68 10.90
C ASP A 113 -6.77 6.50 11.45
N ASP A 114 -7.78 6.53 10.59
CA ASP A 114 -9.18 6.45 10.98
C ASP A 114 -9.51 5.07 11.60
N VAL A 115 -8.95 3.98 11.05
CA VAL A 115 -9.14 2.63 11.61
C VAL A 115 -8.50 2.55 13.00
N TRP A 116 -7.26 3.02 13.19
CA TRP A 116 -6.63 3.02 14.51
C TRP A 116 -7.41 3.86 15.53
N ALA A 117 -7.92 5.02 15.12
CA ALA A 117 -8.76 5.86 15.94
C ALA A 117 -10.08 5.15 16.32
N ALA A 118 -10.74 4.48 15.37
CA ALA A 118 -11.95 3.70 15.61
C ALA A 118 -11.71 2.52 16.56
N LEU A 119 -10.52 1.92 16.52
CA LEU A 119 -10.09 0.84 17.41
C LEU A 119 -9.60 1.31 18.80
N GLY A 120 -9.61 2.62 19.06
CA GLY A 120 -9.27 3.21 20.36
C GLY A 120 -7.78 3.22 20.68
N ASP A 121 -6.91 3.31 19.66
CA ASP A 121 -5.48 3.50 19.88
C ASP A 121 -5.15 4.95 20.22
N ASP A 122 -4.69 5.20 21.45
CA ASP A 122 -4.21 6.51 21.94
C ASP A 122 -2.68 6.64 21.91
N SER A 123 -1.98 5.81 21.12
CA SER A 123 -0.52 5.79 21.10
C SER A 123 0.05 7.06 20.50
N THR A 124 1.00 7.73 21.18
CA THR A 124 1.68 8.94 20.67
C THR A 124 3.19 8.79 20.46
N ASP A 125 3.75 7.64 20.83
CA ASP A 125 5.20 7.42 20.88
C ASP A 125 5.72 6.66 19.64
N ALA A 126 6.94 6.09 19.68
CA ALA A 126 7.53 5.32 18.59
C ALA A 126 6.62 4.18 18.05
N SER A 127 5.69 3.67 18.87
CA SER A 127 4.66 2.71 18.45
C SER A 127 3.66 3.27 17.44
N TRP A 128 3.51 4.59 17.34
CA TRP A 128 2.60 5.26 16.41
C TRP A 128 2.98 4.98 14.95
N TYR A 129 4.27 5.08 14.62
CA TYR A 129 4.78 4.89 13.25
C TYR A 129 4.75 3.40 12.87
N SER A 130 5.21 2.52 13.77
CA SER A 130 5.23 1.07 13.51
C SER A 130 3.82 0.49 13.34
N LYS A 131 2.84 0.91 14.16
CA LYS A 131 1.43 0.50 14.02
C LYS A 131 0.83 0.91 12.69
N ARG A 132 1.17 2.09 12.18
CA ARG A 132 0.68 2.58 10.88
C ARG A 132 1.32 1.84 9.72
N ALA A 133 2.63 1.66 9.76
CA ALA A 133 3.36 0.87 8.76
C ALA A 133 2.83 -0.56 8.70
N LEU A 134 2.57 -1.17 9.86
CA LEU A 134 1.96 -2.49 9.98
C LEU A 134 0.58 -2.55 9.31
N LEU A 135 -0.32 -1.64 9.68
CA LEU A 135 -1.70 -1.67 9.16
C LEU A 135 -1.74 -1.38 7.65
N ALA A 136 -0.97 -0.39 7.19
CA ALA A 136 -0.83 -0.07 5.77
C ALA A 136 -0.26 -1.26 4.98
N GLY A 137 0.79 -1.90 5.50
CA GLY A 137 1.44 -3.05 4.88
C GLY A 137 0.54 -4.29 4.85
N ALA A 138 -0.17 -4.57 5.95
CA ALA A 138 -1.13 -5.67 6.02
C ALA A 138 -2.30 -5.47 5.05
N TYR A 139 -2.89 -4.27 5.02
CA TYR A 139 -3.96 -3.93 4.08
C TYR A 139 -3.49 -4.07 2.62
N THR A 140 -2.36 -3.46 2.28
CA THR A 140 -1.85 -3.45 0.90
C THR A 140 -1.53 -4.87 0.43
N ALA A 141 -0.77 -5.64 1.22
CA ALA A 141 -0.42 -7.01 0.84
C ALA A 141 -1.65 -7.91 0.71
N THR A 142 -2.62 -7.78 1.61
CA THR A 142 -3.86 -8.57 1.55
C THR A 142 -4.72 -8.16 0.35
N SER A 143 -4.80 -6.86 0.04
CA SER A 143 -5.54 -6.38 -1.13
C SER A 143 -4.99 -6.93 -2.45
N LEU A 144 -3.66 -7.05 -2.55
CA LEU A 144 -2.99 -7.64 -3.72
C LEU A 144 -3.21 -9.14 -3.78
N TYR A 145 -3.15 -9.83 -2.65
CA TYR A 145 -3.44 -11.27 -2.58
C TYR A 145 -4.88 -11.57 -3.01
N MET A 146 -5.84 -10.76 -2.57
CA MET A 146 -7.27 -10.87 -2.89
C MET A 146 -7.56 -10.84 -4.40
N LEU A 147 -6.71 -10.17 -5.20
CA LEU A 147 -6.84 -10.14 -6.67
C LEU A 147 -6.68 -11.52 -7.32
N THR A 148 -6.00 -12.44 -6.64
CA THR A 148 -5.62 -13.76 -7.15
C THR A 148 -6.30 -14.91 -6.39
N ASP A 149 -7.15 -14.58 -5.43
CA ASP A 149 -7.83 -15.55 -4.58
C ASP A 149 -9.16 -15.99 -5.22
N TYR A 150 -9.21 -17.24 -5.66
CA TYR A 150 -10.41 -17.88 -6.22
C TYR A 150 -11.12 -18.79 -5.21
N SER A 151 -10.71 -18.78 -3.93
CA SER A 151 -11.36 -19.55 -2.88
C SER A 151 -12.77 -19.02 -2.59
N PRO A 152 -13.73 -19.89 -2.21
CA PRO A 152 -15.09 -19.46 -1.89
C PRO A 152 -15.11 -18.38 -0.81
N GLY A 153 -15.66 -17.20 -1.15
CA GLY A 153 -15.78 -16.08 -0.22
C GLY A 153 -14.46 -15.47 0.22
N PHE A 154 -13.38 -15.62 -0.57
CA PHE A 154 -12.03 -15.12 -0.24
C PHE A 154 -11.43 -15.70 1.05
N ARG A 155 -11.79 -16.94 1.41
CA ARG A 155 -11.31 -17.61 2.63
C ARG A 155 -9.78 -17.54 2.75
N ASP A 156 -9.06 -17.81 1.68
CA ASP A 156 -7.60 -17.88 1.72
C ASP A 156 -7.00 -16.47 1.94
N THR A 157 -7.64 -15.41 1.43
CA THR A 157 -7.33 -14.00 1.74
C THR A 157 -7.52 -13.69 3.22
N TRP A 158 -8.62 -14.13 3.83
CA TRP A 158 -8.89 -13.88 5.26
C TRP A 158 -7.93 -14.63 6.17
N ASP A 159 -7.51 -15.84 5.77
CA ASP A 159 -6.46 -16.58 6.47
C ASP A 159 -5.10 -15.88 6.37
N ALA A 160 -4.75 -15.35 5.18
CA ALA A 160 -3.54 -14.57 4.97
C ALA A 160 -3.54 -13.26 5.77
N LEU A 161 -4.68 -12.57 5.80
CA LEU A 161 -4.88 -11.34 6.58
C LEU A 161 -4.59 -11.57 8.06
N ARG A 162 -5.23 -12.58 8.66
CA ARG A 162 -5.07 -12.90 10.09
C ARG A 162 -3.62 -13.20 10.43
N ARG A 163 -2.95 -14.04 9.62
CA ARG A 163 -1.51 -14.32 9.80
C ARG A 163 -0.67 -13.04 9.75
N ARG A 164 -0.92 -12.16 8.77
CA ARG A 164 -0.12 -10.94 8.60
C ARG A 164 -0.34 -9.94 9.73
N VAL A 165 -1.56 -9.82 10.24
CA VAL A 165 -1.87 -8.98 11.41
C VAL A 165 -1.16 -9.53 12.66
N ALA A 166 -1.22 -10.85 12.88
CA ALA A 166 -0.52 -11.51 13.99
C ALA A 166 0.99 -11.28 13.95
N GLU A 167 1.61 -11.54 12.80
CA GLU A 167 3.04 -11.30 12.54
C GLU A 167 3.42 -9.84 12.77
N GLY A 168 2.61 -8.92 12.24
CA GLY A 168 2.81 -7.49 12.40
C GLY A 168 2.80 -7.07 13.87
N LEU A 169 1.77 -7.46 14.63
CA LEU A 169 1.62 -7.05 16.03
C LEU A 169 2.72 -7.67 16.92
N ALA A 170 3.14 -8.90 16.61
CA ALA A 170 4.29 -9.52 17.26
C ALA A 170 5.59 -8.76 16.98
N LEU A 171 5.79 -8.31 15.74
CA LEU A 171 6.94 -7.48 15.34
C LEU A 171 6.91 -6.13 16.07
N ASP A 172 5.78 -5.45 16.11
CA ASP A 172 5.61 -4.17 16.84
C ASP A 172 5.97 -4.33 18.33
N ALA A 173 5.46 -5.37 18.98
CA ALA A 173 5.78 -5.66 20.38
C ALA A 173 7.28 -5.95 20.60
N SER A 174 7.94 -6.59 19.64
CA SER A 174 9.37 -6.88 19.68
C SER A 174 10.21 -5.60 19.54
N ILE A 175 9.84 -4.70 18.63
CA ILE A 175 10.48 -3.39 18.43
C ILE A 175 10.32 -2.55 19.69
N ALA A 176 9.11 -2.48 20.25
CA ALA A 176 8.85 -1.73 21.47
C ALA A 176 9.66 -2.25 22.66
N ARG A 177 9.85 -3.58 22.77
CA ARG A 177 10.69 -4.18 23.81
C ARG A 177 12.18 -3.85 23.61
N ALA A 178 12.68 -3.91 22.37
CA ALA A 178 14.06 -3.56 22.05
C ALA A 178 14.37 -2.10 22.41
N VAL A 179 13.49 -1.16 22.03
CA VAL A 179 13.63 0.26 22.36
C VAL A 179 13.68 0.47 23.88
N ARG A 180 12.75 -0.11 24.65
CA ARG A 180 12.77 0.00 26.12
C ARG A 180 14.04 -0.58 26.74
N SER A 181 14.51 -1.71 26.24
CA SER A 181 15.75 -2.33 26.76
C SER A 181 16.96 -1.44 26.50
N ALA A 182 17.08 -0.84 25.31
CA ALA A 182 18.14 0.10 25.00
C ALA A 182 18.09 1.34 25.89
N SER A 183 16.90 1.91 26.11
CA SER A 183 16.71 3.03 27.03
C SER A 183 17.12 2.68 28.47
N SER A 184 16.76 1.49 28.96
CA SER A 184 17.13 1.04 30.32
C SER A 184 18.63 0.79 30.50
N MET A 185 19.32 0.30 29.46
CA MET A 185 20.78 0.15 29.48
C MET A 185 21.48 1.50 29.45
N ALA A 186 20.98 2.44 28.65
CA ALA A 186 21.50 3.79 28.59
C ALA A 186 21.31 4.53 29.92
N SER A 187 20.16 4.37 30.59
CA SER A 187 19.92 4.96 31.90
C SER A 187 20.80 4.32 32.98
N ALA A 188 20.94 2.99 33.00
CA ALA A 188 21.83 2.31 33.94
C ALA A 188 23.30 2.73 33.77
N ALA A 189 23.78 2.86 32.53
CA ALA A 189 25.13 3.35 32.26
C ALA A 189 25.31 4.82 32.68
N ALA A 190 24.27 5.65 32.54
CA ALA A 190 24.29 7.03 33.02
C ALA A 190 24.26 7.11 34.55
N ASP A 191 23.50 6.24 35.22
CA ASP A 191 23.43 6.15 36.69
C ASP A 191 24.76 5.63 37.28
N ASP A 192 25.38 4.62 36.65
CA ASP A 192 26.73 4.15 37.01
C ASP A 192 27.77 5.25 36.81
N ALA A 193 27.69 6.01 35.72
CA ALA A 193 28.56 7.17 35.48
C ALA A 193 28.31 8.31 36.47
N ALA A 194 27.07 8.54 36.90
CA ALA A 194 26.69 9.54 37.89
C ALA A 194 27.08 9.14 39.32
N HIS A 195 26.98 7.85 39.68
CA HIS A 195 27.51 7.31 40.93
C HIS A 195 29.03 7.34 40.97
N ALA A 196 29.71 7.13 39.83
CA ALA A 196 31.15 7.35 39.69
C ALA A 196 31.54 8.84 39.70
N SER A 197 30.58 9.74 39.41
CA SER A 197 30.77 11.19 39.29
C SER A 197 29.89 11.97 40.29
N THR A 198 29.96 11.63 41.58
CA THR A 198 29.48 12.54 42.64
C THR A 198 30.50 13.68 42.82
N SER A 199 30.63 14.51 41.78
CA SER A 199 31.10 15.89 41.81
C SER A 199 30.69 16.56 40.49
N ALA A 200 29.76 17.52 40.59
CA ALA A 200 29.32 18.50 39.59
C ALA A 200 28.07 18.18 38.72
N SER A 201 26.91 18.62 39.26
CA SER A 201 25.73 19.26 38.64
C SER A 201 25.51 19.21 37.11
N GLY A 202 24.42 18.52 36.72
CA GLY A 202 23.20 19.11 36.14
C GLY A 202 23.24 19.70 34.72
N THR A 203 22.64 18.99 33.76
CA THR A 203 22.05 19.57 32.52
C THR A 203 20.95 18.62 32.00
N ALA A 204 19.78 19.16 31.69
CA ALA A 204 18.61 18.43 31.17
C ALA A 204 18.77 18.08 29.67
N PRO A 205 18.21 16.96 29.17
CA PRO A 205 18.28 16.56 27.77
C PRO A 205 17.29 17.35 26.88
N PRO A 206 17.59 17.51 25.57
CA PRO A 206 16.80 18.31 24.63
C PRO A 206 15.51 17.60 24.16
N PRO A 207 14.49 18.35 23.71
CA PRO A 207 13.23 17.80 23.23
C PRO A 207 13.35 17.14 21.83
N PRO A 208 12.40 16.25 21.45
CA PRO A 208 12.44 15.52 20.19
C PRO A 208 12.29 16.42 18.95
N PRO A 209 12.86 16.01 17.79
CA PRO A 209 12.86 16.80 16.57
C PRO A 209 11.45 16.92 15.95
N GLY A 210 11.16 18.09 15.40
CA GLY A 210 9.88 18.43 14.78
C GLY A 210 9.67 17.81 13.38
N PRO A 211 8.59 18.22 12.69
CA PRO A 211 7.99 17.53 11.51
C PRO A 211 8.92 17.35 10.29
N ALA A 212 10.08 17.99 10.25
CA ALA A 212 11.09 17.81 9.20
C ALA A 212 11.72 16.40 9.20
N ALA A 213 11.74 15.70 10.34
CA ALA A 213 12.25 14.32 10.40
C ALA A 213 11.26 13.29 9.83
N ALA A 214 9.97 13.62 9.79
CA ALA A 214 8.92 12.78 9.20
C ALA A 214 8.92 12.87 7.67
N GLU A 215 9.23 14.04 7.10
CA GLU A 215 9.45 14.19 5.65
C GLU A 215 10.69 13.40 5.18
N ALA A 216 11.78 13.40 5.96
CA ALA A 216 12.99 12.65 5.62
C ALA A 216 12.79 11.12 5.63
N ALA A 217 11.92 10.59 6.49
CA ALA A 217 11.61 9.16 6.52
C ALA A 217 10.70 8.74 5.35
N ALA A 218 9.75 9.59 4.96
CA ALA A 218 8.90 9.36 3.80
C ALA A 218 9.67 9.47 2.47
N GLU A 219 10.66 10.37 2.39
CA GLU A 219 11.57 10.46 1.25
C GLU A 219 12.49 9.23 1.13
N ALA A 220 12.90 8.62 2.24
CA ALA A 220 13.70 7.39 2.25
C ALA A 220 12.91 6.16 1.73
N ASP A 221 11.64 6.03 2.09
CA ASP A 221 10.76 4.95 1.57
C ASP A 221 10.39 5.17 0.10
N ALA A 222 10.21 6.42 -0.34
CA ALA A 222 10.02 6.75 -1.75
C ALA A 222 11.27 6.46 -2.59
N ALA A 223 12.47 6.72 -2.04
CA ALA A 223 13.75 6.39 -2.67
C ALA A 223 13.97 4.87 -2.73
N ALA A 224 13.57 4.10 -1.70
CA ALA A 224 13.62 2.65 -1.71
C ALA A 224 12.67 2.04 -2.77
N ALA A 225 11.48 2.62 -2.94
CA ALA A 225 10.53 2.21 -3.99
C ALA A 225 11.04 2.55 -5.41
N GLN A 226 11.74 3.69 -5.59
CA GLN A 226 12.37 4.04 -6.87
C GLN A 226 13.60 3.18 -7.18
N ALA A 227 14.40 2.82 -6.17
CA ALA A 227 15.55 1.92 -6.32
C ALA A 227 15.10 0.50 -6.73
N ALA A 228 14.02 -0.01 -6.13
CA ALA A 228 13.43 -1.31 -6.49
C ALA A 228 12.85 -1.34 -7.93
N ALA A 229 12.42 -0.19 -8.45
CA ALA A 229 11.95 -0.04 -9.84
C ALA A 229 13.11 0.07 -10.85
N ALA A 230 14.26 0.63 -10.45
CA ALA A 230 15.44 0.79 -11.31
C ALA A 230 16.17 -0.55 -11.56
N GLU A 231 16.20 -1.46 -10.59
CA GLU A 231 16.83 -2.78 -10.75
C GLU A 231 16.09 -3.70 -11.74
N GLN A 232 14.80 -3.46 -12.00
CA GLN A 232 14.00 -4.24 -12.95
C GLN A 232 14.10 -3.72 -14.40
N GLY A 233 14.79 -2.59 -14.61
CA GLY A 233 14.95 -1.95 -15.93
C GLY A 233 16.28 -2.22 -16.64
N ALA A 234 17.25 -2.87 -16.00
CA ALA A 234 18.58 -3.09 -16.58
C ALA A 234 18.68 -4.45 -17.30
N THR A 235 18.15 -4.54 -18.52
CA THR A 235 18.57 -5.60 -19.45
C THR A 235 19.71 -5.03 -20.32
N PRO A 236 20.96 -5.54 -20.25
CA PRO A 236 21.99 -5.09 -21.18
C PRO A 236 21.80 -5.79 -22.52
N MET A 237 21.57 -4.98 -23.55
CA MET A 237 21.51 -5.40 -24.94
C MET A 237 22.89 -5.25 -25.59
N GLY A 238 23.44 -6.37 -26.10
CA GLY A 238 24.53 -6.43 -27.08
C GLY A 238 25.96 -6.41 -26.51
N GLN A 239 26.98 -7.05 -27.07
CA GLN A 239 27.25 -7.82 -28.28
C GLN A 239 28.63 -8.48 -28.04
N ASP A 240 28.92 -9.67 -28.59
CA ASP A 240 30.13 -9.77 -29.41
C ASP A 240 30.13 -10.99 -30.33
N ALA A 241 30.72 -10.76 -31.49
CA ALA A 241 30.79 -11.64 -32.64
C ALA A 241 32.07 -12.50 -32.65
N GLY A 242 31.95 -13.69 -33.24
CA GLY A 242 32.97 -14.22 -34.15
C GLY A 242 33.88 -15.35 -33.63
N ALA A 243 33.69 -16.56 -34.18
CA ALA A 243 34.80 -17.34 -34.73
C ALA A 243 34.29 -18.45 -35.68
N ALA A 244 35.04 -18.60 -36.76
CA ALA A 244 34.83 -19.43 -37.95
C ALA A 244 34.71 -20.95 -37.74
N GLY A 245 34.03 -21.61 -38.69
CA GLY A 245 34.11 -23.05 -38.92
C GLY A 245 33.54 -23.42 -40.30
N ALA A 246 34.41 -23.76 -41.24
CA ALA A 246 34.13 -24.06 -42.64
C ALA A 246 33.33 -25.37 -42.84
N GLY A 247 32.52 -25.43 -43.91
CA GLY A 247 31.76 -26.65 -44.28
C GLY A 247 31.00 -26.55 -45.60
N LYS A 248 31.76 -26.57 -46.70
CA LYS A 248 31.52 -26.97 -48.11
C LYS A 248 30.16 -27.63 -48.55
N THR A 249 29.88 -27.47 -49.86
CA THR A 249 29.01 -28.24 -50.80
C THR A 249 27.51 -27.91 -50.77
N ASP A 250 26.71 -27.94 -51.84
CA ASP A 250 26.83 -28.04 -53.31
C ASP A 250 25.42 -27.78 -53.87
N GLY A 251 25.30 -27.30 -55.12
CA GLY A 251 24.08 -27.36 -55.95
C GLY A 251 22.89 -26.48 -55.48
N ASP A 252 21.98 -26.00 -56.30
CA ASP A 252 21.64 -26.30 -57.69
C ASP A 252 20.84 -25.13 -58.26
N VAL A 253 20.91 -25.00 -59.57
CA VAL A 253 20.29 -23.99 -60.42
C VAL A 253 18.81 -24.32 -60.62
N GLY A 254 17.90 -23.35 -60.48
CA GLY A 254 16.48 -23.60 -60.72
C GLY A 254 15.66 -22.34 -61.01
N ARG A 255 15.79 -21.83 -62.24
CA ARG A 255 15.01 -20.74 -62.83
C ARG A 255 13.72 -21.31 -63.45
N ALA A 256 12.55 -20.76 -63.11
CA ALA A 256 11.32 -20.79 -63.92
C ALA A 256 10.40 -19.66 -63.42
N THR A 257 10.10 -18.54 -64.10
CA THR A 257 9.31 -18.29 -65.33
C THR A 257 7.94 -18.97 -65.41
N GLY A 258 6.89 -18.15 -65.59
CA GLY A 258 5.55 -18.53 -66.10
C GLY A 258 4.42 -18.31 -65.08
N GLN A 259 3.66 -17.20 -65.05
CA GLN A 259 2.66 -16.66 -65.99
C GLN A 259 1.21 -17.01 -65.60
N VAL A 260 0.37 -15.98 -65.69
CA VAL A 260 -1.09 -15.82 -65.46
C VAL A 260 -1.55 -15.67 -64.01
#